data_AF-A0A7V5SQG3-F1
#
_entry.id   AF-A0A7V5SQG3-F1
#
_cell.length_a   1.000
_cell.length_b   1.000
_cell.length_c   1.000
_cell.angle_alpha   90.00
_cell.angle_beta   90.00
_cell.angle_gamma   90.00
#
_symmetry.space_group_name_H-M   'P 1'
#
loop_
_entity.id
_entity.type
_entity.pdbx_description
1 polymer ?
#
loop_
_entity_poly.entity_id
_entity_poly.type
_entity_poly.pdbx_seq_one_letter_code
_entity_poly.pdbx_strand_id
1 'polypeptide(L)'
;AYHEAGHATVSWLLEHANPLLKVTIIPRGRSLGAAWYLPEERQITTTEQLLDELSATLGGRAAEEIIFQKVSTGALNDLERVTKQAYAMITYFGMGKTIGNLSFYDSSGQTDFAFTKPYSEETARLIDKEVKEIVESSYERAKNILIENKEKLIELGELLLEREVIFSEDLERIFGPRKFDKDELALIKNGSNEQQNNNENGNQNAEKKDSNENLNTNAS
;
A
#
# COMPACT_ATOMS: atom_id res chain seq x y z
N ALA A 1 -5.80 14.81 6.80
CA ALA A 1 -5.31 15.36 5.52
C ALA A 1 -3.81 15.20 5.38
N TYR A 2 -2.97 15.97 6.08
CA TYR A 2 -1.50 15.89 5.93
C TYR A 2 -0.90 14.51 6.25
N HIS A 3 -1.47 13.78 7.20
CA HIS A 3 -1.11 12.38 7.48
C HIS A 3 -1.32 11.49 6.24
N GLU A 4 -2.54 11.46 5.71
CA GLU A 4 -2.88 10.73 4.47
C GLU A 4 -2.06 11.20 3.25
N ALA A 5 -1.83 12.52 3.15
CA ALA A 5 -0.99 13.11 2.11
C ALA A 5 0.47 12.62 2.20
N GLY A 6 0.96 12.36 3.42
CA GLY A 6 2.29 11.80 3.67
C GLY A 6 2.45 10.40 3.10
N HIS A 7 1.52 9.49 3.42
CA HIS A 7 1.49 8.15 2.82
C HIS A 7 1.41 8.20 1.30
N ALA A 8 0.52 9.05 0.78
CA ALA A 8 0.27 9.17 -0.64
C ALA A 8 1.50 9.69 -1.39
N THR A 9 2.16 10.72 -0.86
CA THR A 9 3.36 11.33 -1.45
C THR A 9 4.53 10.33 -1.49
N VAL A 10 4.81 9.66 -0.37
CA VAL A 10 5.93 8.70 -0.31
C VAL A 10 5.65 7.52 -1.24
N SER A 11 4.44 6.97 -1.22
CA SER A 11 4.06 5.86 -2.11
C SER A 11 4.14 6.21 -3.59
N TRP A 12 3.81 7.46 -3.97
CA TRP A 12 3.87 7.89 -5.37
C TRP A 12 5.30 8.00 -5.89
N LEU A 13 6.23 8.43 -5.03
CA LEU A 13 7.61 8.72 -5.41
C LEU A 13 8.55 7.51 -5.30
N LEU A 14 8.15 6.48 -4.55
CA LEU A 14 8.87 5.23 -4.42
C LEU A 14 8.64 4.30 -5.63
N GLU A 15 9.69 3.56 -5.98
CA GLU A 15 9.73 2.67 -7.14
C GLU A 15 8.85 1.44 -6.93
N HIS A 16 8.95 0.84 -5.75
CA HIS A 16 8.34 -0.46 -5.47
C HIS A 16 7.08 -0.37 -4.59
N ALA A 17 6.66 0.83 -4.22
CA ALA A 17 5.42 1.01 -3.47
C ALA A 17 4.19 0.71 -4.34
N ASN A 18 3.13 0.19 -3.74
CA ASN A 18 1.92 -0.15 -4.48
C ASN A 18 1.29 1.08 -5.15
N PRO A 19 0.70 0.93 -6.35
CA PRO A 19 0.04 2.03 -7.02
C PRO A 19 -1.16 2.51 -6.22
N LEU A 20 -1.23 3.81 -5.98
CA LEU A 20 -2.28 4.45 -5.19
C LEU A 20 -3.48 4.78 -6.08
N LEU A 21 -4.67 4.28 -5.73
CA LEU A 21 -5.90 4.51 -6.47
C LEU A 21 -6.72 5.68 -5.93
N LYS A 22 -6.80 5.79 -4.60
CA LYS A 22 -7.69 6.74 -3.93
C LYS A 22 -7.23 7.03 -2.51
N VAL A 23 -7.25 8.29 -2.10
CA VAL A 23 -7.01 8.69 -0.70
C VAL A 23 -8.22 9.44 -0.19
N THR A 24 -8.62 9.19 1.05
CA THR A 24 -9.73 9.91 1.69
C THR A 24 -9.44 10.21 3.15
N ILE A 25 -9.95 11.35 3.61
CA ILE A 25 -9.94 11.75 5.02
C ILE A 25 -11.31 11.56 5.69
N ILE A 26 -12.23 10.88 5.02
CA ILE A 26 -13.54 10.56 5.59
C ILE A 26 -13.36 9.43 6.60
N PRO A 27 -13.72 9.62 7.87
CA PRO A 27 -13.47 8.64 8.92
C PRO A 27 -14.24 7.34 8.65
N ARG A 28 -13.58 6.20 8.89
CA ARG A 28 -14.19 4.86 8.82
C ARG A 28 -13.68 4.00 9.98
N GLY A 29 -14.60 3.58 10.84
CA GLY A 29 -14.27 2.75 12.00
C GLY A 29 -13.33 3.47 12.98
N ARG A 30 -12.16 2.89 13.24
CA ARG A 30 -11.13 3.45 14.14
C ARG A 30 -10.12 4.38 13.43
N SER A 31 -10.19 4.52 12.11
CA SER A 31 -9.29 5.37 11.35
C SER A 31 -9.94 6.70 10.96
N LEU A 32 -9.15 7.77 10.98
CA LEU A 32 -9.55 9.14 10.58
C LEU A 32 -9.38 9.39 9.07
N GLY A 33 -8.91 8.40 8.32
CA GLY A 33 -8.68 8.44 6.88
C GLY A 33 -8.27 7.06 6.35
N ALA A 34 -8.12 6.92 5.03
CA ALA A 34 -7.60 5.72 4.40
C ALA A 34 -7.06 6.00 2.99
N ALA A 35 -5.93 5.37 2.67
CA ALA A 35 -5.42 5.22 1.32
C ALA A 35 -5.76 3.83 0.76
N TRP A 36 -6.24 3.79 -0.48
CA TRP A 36 -6.53 2.58 -1.25
C TRP A 36 -5.40 2.39 -2.25
N TYR A 37 -4.71 1.28 -2.09
CA TYR A 37 -3.68 0.83 -3.00
C TYR A 37 -4.26 -0.28 -3.87
N LEU A 38 -3.84 -0.35 -5.13
CA LEU A 38 -4.07 -1.53 -5.95
C LEU A 38 -3.15 -2.64 -5.41
N PRO A 39 -3.70 -3.76 -4.90
CA PRO A 39 -2.86 -4.87 -4.50
C PRO A 39 -2.14 -5.42 -5.73
N GLU A 40 -0.83 -5.48 -5.69
CA GLU A 40 -0.09 -6.29 -6.65
C GLU A 40 -0.31 -7.78 -6.29
N GLU A 41 -0.71 -8.61 -7.25
CA GLU A 41 -0.75 -10.07 -7.07
C GLU A 41 0.69 -10.65 -7.11
N ARG A 42 1.54 -10.23 -6.15
CA ARG A 42 2.90 -10.75 -6.01
C ARG A 42 2.90 -11.89 -5.00
N GLN A 43 3.22 -13.09 -5.47
CA GLN A 43 3.44 -14.26 -4.59
C GLN A 43 4.76 -14.18 -3.81
N ILE A 44 5.71 -13.35 -4.26
CA ILE A 44 7.06 -13.21 -3.70
C ILE A 44 7.42 -11.72 -3.69
N THR A 45 7.90 -11.24 -2.55
CA THR A 45 8.33 -9.85 -2.34
C THR A 45 9.83 -9.74 -2.06
N THR A 46 10.50 -8.77 -2.67
CA THR A 46 11.92 -8.48 -2.45
C THR A 46 12.15 -7.61 -1.22
N THR A 47 13.40 -7.53 -0.76
CA THR A 47 13.79 -6.67 0.36
C THR A 47 13.49 -5.20 0.07
N GLU A 48 13.79 -4.73 -1.15
CA GLU A 48 13.59 -3.35 -1.58
C GLU A 48 12.11 -2.97 -1.57
N GLN A 49 11.23 -3.87 -2.01
CA GLN A 49 9.77 -3.71 -1.95
C GLN A 49 9.28 -3.53 -0.50
N LEU A 50 9.73 -4.40 0.41
CA LEU A 50 9.32 -4.31 1.80
C LEU A 50 9.86 -3.03 2.46
N LEU A 51 11.09 -2.61 2.14
CA LEU A 51 11.65 -1.33 2.62
C LEU A 51 10.86 -0.13 2.10
N ASP A 52 10.43 -0.15 0.83
CA ASP A 52 9.58 0.88 0.25
C ASP A 52 8.20 0.92 0.94
N GLU A 53 7.60 -0.24 1.23
CA GLU A 53 6.34 -0.33 1.97
C GLU A 53 6.46 0.22 3.41
N LEU A 54 7.55 -0.09 4.10
CA LEU A 54 7.84 0.47 5.43
C LEU A 54 7.95 2.00 5.35
N SER A 55 8.70 2.55 4.39
CA SER A 55 8.82 4.00 4.19
C SER A 55 7.47 4.64 3.85
N ALA A 56 6.66 4.04 2.97
CA ALA A 56 5.33 4.54 2.63
C ALA A 56 4.39 4.54 3.83
N THR A 57 4.41 3.49 4.64
CA THR A 57 3.62 3.37 5.87
C THR A 57 4.08 4.37 6.94
N LEU A 58 5.37 4.68 7.00
CA LEU A 58 5.90 5.70 7.92
C LEU A 58 5.67 7.15 7.44
N GLY A 59 5.27 7.33 6.18
CA GLY A 59 5.06 8.63 5.55
C GLY A 59 4.03 9.50 6.27
N GLY A 60 2.96 8.93 6.81
CA GLY A 60 1.93 9.70 7.53
C GLY A 60 2.47 10.38 8.78
N ARG A 61 3.19 9.64 9.61
CA ARG A 61 3.86 10.20 10.81
C ARG A 61 4.94 11.22 10.46
N ALA A 62 5.74 10.92 9.43
CA ALA A 62 6.79 11.84 8.97
C ALA A 62 6.20 13.17 8.47
N ALA A 63 5.07 13.15 7.76
CA ALA A 63 4.38 14.35 7.31
C ALA A 63 3.86 15.20 8.47
N GLU A 64 3.33 14.57 9.52
CA GLU A 64 2.92 15.29 10.74
C GLU A 64 4.11 16.00 11.40
N GLU A 65 5.25 15.32 11.53
CA GLU A 65 6.47 15.90 12.10
C GLU A 65 6.95 17.10 11.28
N ILE A 66 6.98 16.99 9.95
CA ILE A 66 7.49 18.04 9.06
C ILE A 66 6.57 19.28 9.04
N ILE A 67 5.26 19.08 9.05
CA ILE A 67 4.28 20.16 8.89
C ILE A 67 3.91 20.78 10.24
N PHE A 68 3.67 19.96 11.27
CA PHE A 68 3.18 20.43 12.57
C PHE A 68 4.25 20.46 13.66
N GLN A 69 5.45 19.93 13.40
CA GLN A 69 6.52 19.74 14.41
C GLN A 69 6.02 18.95 15.63
N LYS A 70 5.02 18.09 15.42
CA LYS A 70 4.33 17.31 16.43
C LYS A 70 3.93 15.98 15.81
N VAL A 71 3.87 14.95 16.65
CA VAL A 71 3.42 13.61 16.29
C VAL A 71 2.08 13.35 16.95
N SER A 72 1.18 12.67 16.25
CA SER A 72 -0.14 12.31 16.75
C SER A 72 -0.23 10.84 17.16
N THR A 73 -1.35 10.47 17.79
CA THR A 73 -1.71 9.07 18.06
C THR A 73 -2.33 8.37 16.84
N GLY A 74 -2.55 9.08 15.73
CA GLY A 74 -3.12 8.55 14.50
C GLY A 74 -2.26 7.48 13.82
N ALA A 75 -0.94 7.57 14.00
CA ALA A 75 0.03 6.62 13.43
C ALA A 75 0.12 5.27 14.16
N LEU A 76 -0.77 4.99 15.13
CA LEU A 76 -0.70 3.76 15.95
C LEU A 76 -0.74 2.49 15.08
N ASN A 77 -1.69 2.42 14.16
CA ASN A 77 -1.87 1.25 13.29
C ASN A 77 -0.68 1.09 12.31
N ASP A 78 -0.13 2.20 11.83
CA ASP A 78 1.03 2.22 10.94
C ASP A 78 2.27 1.68 11.65
N LEU A 79 2.51 2.16 12.88
CA LEU A 79 3.62 1.68 13.70
C LEU A 79 3.50 0.20 14.05
N GLU A 80 2.28 -0.28 14.32
CA GLU A 80 2.03 -1.71 14.54
C GLU A 80 2.37 -2.54 13.29
N ARG A 81 1.91 -2.11 12.11
CA ARG A 81 2.18 -2.79 10.84
C ARG A 81 3.68 -2.79 10.50
N VAL A 82 4.32 -1.63 10.60
CA VAL A 82 5.77 -1.44 10.38
C VAL A 82 6.57 -2.35 11.32
N THR A 83 6.20 -2.41 12.59
CA THR A 83 6.89 -3.26 13.56
C THR A 83 6.76 -4.72 13.16
N LYS A 84 5.54 -5.22 12.92
CA LYS A 84 5.30 -6.63 12.53
C LYS A 84 6.07 -7.01 11.27
N GLN A 85 6.04 -6.14 10.26
CA GLN A 85 6.72 -6.36 8.98
C GLN A 85 8.25 -6.37 9.15
N ALA A 86 8.81 -5.42 9.90
CA ALA A 86 10.25 -5.39 10.16
C ALA A 86 10.74 -6.62 10.95
N TYR A 87 9.95 -7.10 11.92
CA TYR A 87 10.25 -8.38 12.58
C TYR A 87 10.21 -9.54 11.57
N ALA A 88 9.16 -9.65 10.75
CA ALA A 88 9.05 -10.71 9.75
C ALA A 88 10.21 -10.72 8.75
N MET A 89 10.67 -9.54 8.30
CA MET A 89 11.85 -9.40 7.44
C MET A 89 13.09 -10.08 8.05
N ILE A 90 13.33 -9.88 9.35
CA ILE A 90 14.53 -10.40 10.01
C ILE A 90 14.34 -11.84 10.46
N THR A 91 13.21 -12.17 11.09
CA THR A 91 13.02 -13.45 11.77
C THR A 91 12.48 -14.54 10.87
N TYR A 92 11.71 -14.20 9.83
CA TYR A 92 11.08 -15.19 8.95
C TYR A 92 11.73 -15.24 7.58
N PHE A 93 12.03 -14.08 7.00
CA PHE A 93 12.56 -13.99 5.63
C PHE A 93 14.09 -13.96 5.57
N GLY A 94 14.79 -13.83 6.70
CA GLY A 94 16.24 -13.81 6.73
C GLY A 94 16.86 -12.63 5.98
N MET A 95 16.12 -11.52 5.88
CA MET A 95 16.54 -10.30 5.18
C MET A 95 17.43 -9.38 6.04
N GLY A 96 17.74 -9.81 7.26
CA GLY A 96 18.67 -9.14 8.16
C GLY A 96 20.12 -9.56 7.92
N LYS A 97 21.06 -8.66 8.19
CA LYS A 97 22.52 -8.89 8.15
C LYS A 97 22.99 -9.78 9.30
N THR A 98 22.34 -9.72 10.45
CA THR A 98 22.81 -10.43 11.65
C THR A 98 22.40 -11.90 11.64
N ILE A 99 21.11 -12.15 11.40
CA ILE A 99 20.54 -13.50 11.32
C ILE A 99 20.89 -14.16 9.97
N GLY A 100 20.92 -13.37 8.89
CA GLY A 100 21.17 -13.87 7.54
C GLY A 100 20.10 -14.84 7.08
N ASN A 101 20.50 -15.88 6.35
CA ASN A 101 19.61 -16.85 5.70
C ASN A 101 19.00 -17.90 6.66
N LEU A 102 18.73 -17.53 7.92
CA LEU A 102 18.03 -18.35 8.90
C LEU A 102 16.58 -17.89 9.02
N SER A 103 15.68 -18.84 9.25
CA SER A 103 14.26 -18.56 9.50
C SER A 103 13.83 -19.22 10.80
N PHE A 104 13.13 -18.44 11.62
CA PHE A 104 12.43 -18.88 12.81
C PHE A 104 10.93 -19.10 12.54
N TYR A 105 10.52 -19.08 11.28
CA TYR A 105 9.14 -19.35 10.89
C TYR A 105 8.83 -20.85 11.01
N ASP A 106 7.80 -21.18 11.77
CA ASP A 106 7.29 -22.55 11.88
C ASP A 106 5.95 -22.67 11.14
N SER A 107 6.01 -23.28 9.96
CA SER A 107 4.83 -23.56 9.12
C SER A 107 3.85 -24.56 9.74
N SER A 108 4.23 -25.27 10.81
CA SER A 108 3.35 -26.24 11.48
C SER A 108 2.39 -25.61 12.48
N GLY A 109 2.57 -24.31 12.81
CA GLY A 109 1.73 -23.58 13.76
C GLY A 109 1.88 -24.02 15.22
N GLN A 110 2.87 -24.87 15.53
CA GLN A 110 3.08 -25.35 16.90
C GLN A 110 3.70 -24.27 17.80
N THR A 111 4.45 -23.33 17.22
CA THR A 111 5.03 -22.19 17.95
C THR A 111 4.03 -21.19 18.49
N ASP A 112 2.82 -21.07 17.92
CA ASP A 112 1.79 -20.16 18.46
C ASP A 112 1.31 -20.59 19.87
N PHE A 113 1.53 -21.86 20.23
CA PHE A 113 1.29 -22.41 21.57
C PHE A 113 2.55 -22.46 22.45
N ALA A 114 3.73 -22.20 21.87
CA ALA A 114 4.99 -22.20 22.60
C ALA A 114 5.26 -20.81 23.17
N PHE A 115 5.16 -20.67 24.50
CA PHE A 115 5.54 -19.45 25.23
C PHE A 115 7.05 -19.13 25.18
N THR A 116 7.84 -19.92 24.45
CA THR A 116 9.30 -19.83 24.40
C THR A 116 9.79 -19.51 22.99
N LYS A 117 10.55 -18.42 22.86
CA LYS A 117 11.22 -18.02 21.62
C LYS A 117 12.20 -19.12 21.17
N PRO A 118 12.30 -19.45 19.87
CA PRO A 118 13.22 -20.49 19.37
C PRO A 118 14.68 -20.03 19.28
N TYR A 119 15.06 -18.97 19.99
CA TYR A 119 16.38 -18.35 19.96
C TYR A 119 16.75 -17.79 21.35
N SER A 120 18.04 -17.55 21.56
CA SER A 120 18.56 -17.06 22.84
C SER A 120 18.18 -15.59 23.09
N GLU A 121 18.29 -15.14 24.34
CA GLU A 121 18.14 -13.72 24.69
C GLU A 121 19.17 -12.82 23.99
N GLU A 122 20.37 -13.34 23.69
CA GLU A 122 21.37 -12.61 22.91
C GLU A 122 20.90 -12.39 21.48
N THR A 123 20.38 -13.44 20.83
CA THR A 123 19.78 -13.33 19.49
C THR A 123 18.57 -12.41 19.49
N ALA A 124 17.74 -12.44 20.54
CA ALA A 124 16.59 -11.55 20.68
C ALA A 124 17.03 -10.07 20.67
N ARG A 125 18.06 -9.72 21.44
CA ARG A 125 18.61 -8.34 21.47
C ARG A 125 19.17 -7.90 20.12
N LEU A 126 19.79 -8.83 19.38
CA LEU A 126 20.30 -8.55 18.04
C LEU A 126 19.16 -8.28 17.06
N ILE A 127 18.09 -9.08 17.10
CA ILE A 127 16.88 -8.86 16.31
C ILE A 127 16.28 -7.49 16.64
N ASP A 128 16.06 -7.18 17.92
CA ASP A 128 15.44 -5.91 18.35
C ASP A 128 16.26 -4.69 17.87
N LYS A 129 17.59 -4.78 17.95
CA LYS A 129 18.49 -3.74 17.46
C LYS A 129 18.34 -3.53 15.96
N GLU A 130 18.35 -4.62 15.19
CA GLU A 130 18.29 -4.54 13.74
C GLU A 130 16.89 -4.12 13.23
N VAL A 131 15.81 -4.57 13.89
CA VAL A 131 14.44 -4.05 13.63
C VAL A 131 14.42 -2.54 13.79
N LYS A 132 14.99 -2.02 14.89
CA LYS A 132 15.05 -0.59 15.13
C LYS A 132 15.84 0.15 14.04
N GLU A 133 16.97 -0.40 13.59
CA GLU A 133 17.77 0.19 12.51
C GLU A 133 17.01 0.24 11.17
N ILE A 134 16.27 -0.82 10.83
CA ILE A 134 15.45 -0.86 9.60
C ILE A 134 14.31 0.17 9.67
N VAL A 135 13.60 0.23 10.80
CA VAL A 135 12.47 1.16 10.97
C VAL A 135 12.96 2.61 10.94
N GLU A 136 14.05 2.92 11.65
CA GLU A 136 14.62 4.27 11.68
C GLU A 136 15.13 4.70 10.30
N SER A 137 15.83 3.82 9.58
CA SER A 137 16.32 4.14 8.23
C SER A 137 15.16 4.33 7.24
N SER A 138 14.09 3.54 7.36
CA SER A 138 12.87 3.69 6.56
C SER A 138 12.13 5.00 6.89
N TYR A 139 12.11 5.41 8.16
CA TYR A 139 11.54 6.67 8.62
C TYR A 139 12.30 7.88 8.08
N GLU A 140 13.62 7.88 8.20
CA GLU A 140 14.46 8.96 7.70
C GLU A 140 14.41 9.05 6.17
N ARG A 141 14.32 7.93 5.47
CA ARG A 141 14.05 7.91 4.02
C ARG A 141 12.72 8.58 3.68
N ALA A 142 11.64 8.22 4.38
CA ALA A 142 10.33 8.84 4.18
C ALA A 142 10.36 10.35 4.45
N LYS A 143 11.02 10.77 5.53
CA LYS A 143 11.22 12.19 5.87
C LYS A 143 11.97 12.94 4.78
N ASN A 144 13.07 12.39 4.27
CA ASN A 144 13.85 13.03 3.21
C ASN A 144 13.01 13.24 1.94
N ILE A 145 12.27 12.22 1.51
CA ILE A 145 11.35 12.31 0.36
C ILE A 145 10.33 13.44 0.57
N LEU A 146 9.73 13.52 1.75
CA LEU A 146 8.72 14.53 2.08
C LEU A 146 9.32 15.93 2.21
N ILE A 147 10.54 16.07 2.72
CA ILE A 147 11.25 17.36 2.82
C ILE A 147 11.58 17.88 1.43
N GLU A 148 12.12 17.04 0.55
CA GLU A 148 12.44 17.38 -0.84
C GLU A 148 11.19 17.79 -1.64
N ASN A 149 10.02 17.28 -1.26
CA ASN A 149 8.74 17.52 -1.94
C ASN A 149 7.75 18.31 -1.07
N LYS A 150 8.25 19.11 -0.11
CA LYS A 150 7.42 19.75 0.91
C LYS A 150 6.32 20.64 0.35
N GLU A 151 6.60 21.41 -0.70
CA GLU A 151 5.60 22.29 -1.34
C GLU A 151 4.45 21.47 -1.94
N LYS A 152 4.76 20.37 -2.62
CA LYS A 152 3.78 19.45 -3.19
C LYS A 152 2.98 18.69 -2.14
N LEU A 153 3.62 18.32 -1.02
CA LEU A 153 2.93 17.74 0.14
C LEU A 153 1.89 18.72 0.70
N ILE A 154 2.22 20.01 0.78
CA ILE A 154 1.28 21.04 1.24
C ILE A 154 0.12 21.18 0.26
N GLU A 155 0.40 21.28 -1.04
CA GLU A 155 -0.66 21.33 -2.07
C GLU A 155 -1.60 20.12 -1.97
N LEU A 156 -1.05 18.90 -1.83
CA LEU A 156 -1.84 17.67 -1.69
C LEU A 156 -2.67 17.68 -0.40
N GLY A 157 -2.08 18.13 0.71
CA GLY A 157 -2.75 18.25 2.00
C GLY A 157 -3.93 19.22 1.97
N GLU A 158 -3.77 20.37 1.32
CA GLU A 158 -4.82 21.37 1.11
C GLU A 158 -5.93 20.85 0.19
N LEU A 159 -5.56 20.19 -0.91
CA LEU A 159 -6.53 19.57 -1.83
C LEU A 159 -7.38 18.52 -1.11
N LEU A 160 -6.77 17.71 -0.24
CA LEU A 160 -7.48 16.74 0.60
C LEU A 160 -8.43 17.40 1.60
N LEU A 161 -8.11 18.58 2.12
CA LEU A 161 -9.02 19.34 2.98
C LEU A 161 -10.20 19.92 2.20
N GLU A 162 -9.99 20.31 0.94
CA GLU A 162 -11.03 20.86 0.08
C GLU A 162 -12.00 19.79 -0.43
N ARG A 163 -11.48 18.65 -0.90
CA ARG A 163 -12.27 17.62 -1.59
C ARG A 163 -12.62 16.40 -0.75
N GLU A 164 -11.96 16.21 0.40
CA GLU A 164 -12.05 15.04 1.29
C GLU A 164 -11.62 13.69 0.68
N VAL A 165 -11.53 13.63 -0.65
CA VAL A 165 -11.19 12.48 -1.49
C VAL A 165 -10.36 12.97 -2.67
N ILE A 166 -9.25 12.29 -2.94
CA ILE A 166 -8.42 12.51 -4.13
C ILE A 166 -8.11 11.16 -4.81
N PHE A 167 -7.78 11.20 -6.08
CA PHE A 167 -7.47 10.02 -6.90
C PHE A 167 -6.06 10.09 -7.49
N SER A 168 -5.59 9.01 -8.11
CA SER A 168 -4.29 8.92 -8.78
C SER A 168 -4.00 10.10 -9.72
N GLU A 169 -5.01 10.58 -10.42
CA GLU A 169 -4.90 11.68 -11.39
C GLU A 169 -4.54 13.01 -10.70
N ASP A 170 -5.01 13.23 -9.47
CA ASP A 170 -4.63 14.40 -8.67
C ASP A 170 -3.16 14.33 -8.26
N LEU A 171 -2.66 13.13 -7.93
CA LEU A 171 -1.23 12.94 -7.63
C LEU A 171 -0.37 13.14 -8.89
N GLU A 172 -0.79 12.60 -10.03
CA GLU A 172 -0.08 12.82 -11.30
C GLU A 172 -0.02 14.31 -11.65
N ARG A 173 -1.11 15.06 -11.41
CA ARG A 173 -1.13 16.51 -11.63
C ARG A 173 -0.11 17.26 -10.76
N ILE A 174 0.07 16.85 -9.50
CA ILE A 174 0.92 17.54 -8.51
C ILE A 174 2.39 17.10 -8.62
N PHE A 175 2.62 15.78 -8.68
CA PHE A 175 3.95 15.19 -8.65
C PHE A 175 4.53 14.96 -10.04
N GLY A 176 3.69 14.94 -11.08
CA GLY A 176 4.03 14.50 -12.42
C GLY A 176 3.77 13.00 -12.62
N PRO A 177 3.95 12.50 -13.86
CA PRO A 177 3.79 11.08 -14.16
C PRO A 177 4.74 10.26 -13.31
N ARG A 178 4.22 9.17 -12.74
CA ARG A 178 5.01 8.25 -11.94
C ARG A 178 6.12 7.64 -12.80
N LYS A 179 7.36 7.72 -12.32
CA LYS A 179 8.54 7.31 -13.09
C LYS A 179 8.58 5.80 -13.39
N PHE A 180 7.84 5.01 -12.61
CA PHE A 180 7.97 3.56 -12.55
C PHE A 180 6.69 2.81 -13.03
N ASP A 181 5.67 3.53 -13.51
CA ASP A 181 4.36 2.97 -13.88
C ASP A 181 4.28 2.35 -15.29
N LYS A 182 5.41 2.18 -16.00
CA LYS A 182 5.37 1.87 -17.44
C LYS A 182 4.69 0.53 -17.79
N ASP A 183 4.61 -0.41 -16.86
CA ASP A 183 4.03 -1.74 -17.13
C ASP A 183 2.67 -2.00 -16.46
N GLU A 184 2.34 -1.35 -15.33
CA GLU A 184 1.14 -1.73 -14.54
C GLU A 184 -0.12 -0.93 -14.90
N LEU A 185 -0.02 0.37 -15.21
CA LEU A 185 -1.19 1.17 -15.66
C LEU A 185 -1.69 0.76 -17.05
N ALA A 186 -0.82 0.17 -17.88
CA ALA A 186 -1.19 -0.34 -19.20
C ALA A 186 -2.15 -1.54 -19.11
N LEU A 187 -1.99 -2.38 -18.07
CA LEU A 187 -2.90 -3.51 -17.80
C LEU A 187 -4.29 -3.02 -17.40
N ILE A 188 -4.39 -1.91 -16.66
CA ILE A 188 -5.66 -1.30 -16.24
C ILE A 188 -6.43 -0.75 -17.44
N LYS A 189 -5.77 -0.03 -18.36
CA LYS A 189 -6.42 0.49 -19.59
C LYS A 189 -6.96 -0.62 -20.47
N ASN A 190 -6.28 -1.78 -20.52
CA ASN A 190 -6.73 -2.91 -21.32
C ASN A 190 -7.88 -3.67 -20.64
N GLY A 191 -7.81 -3.91 -19.32
CA GLY A 191 -8.88 -4.62 -18.58
C GLY A 191 -10.19 -3.82 -18.44
N SER A 192 -10.13 -2.49 -18.36
CA SER A 192 -11.32 -1.63 -18.31
C SER A 192 -12.02 -1.50 -19.68
N ASN A 193 -11.25 -1.52 -20.78
CA ASN A 193 -11.81 -1.58 -22.14
C ASN A 193 -12.48 -2.94 -22.44
N GLU A 194 -11.97 -4.05 -21.90
CA GLU A 194 -12.60 -5.37 -22.07
C GLU A 194 -13.94 -5.49 -21.31
N GLN A 195 -14.06 -4.87 -20.12
CA GLN A 195 -15.34 -4.85 -19.38
C GLN A 195 -16.40 -3.96 -20.04
N GLN A 196 -16.01 -2.85 -20.68
CA GLN A 196 -16.94 -2.03 -21.46
C GLN A 196 -17.39 -2.73 -22.76
N ASN A 197 -16.48 -3.38 -23.49
CA ASN A 197 -16.81 -4.11 -24.72
C ASN A 197 -17.69 -5.35 -24.46
N ASN A 198 -17.55 -6.01 -23.32
CA ASN A 198 -18.41 -7.14 -22.95
C ASN A 198 -19.82 -6.72 -22.54
N ASN A 199 -20.00 -5.53 -21.96
CA ASN A 199 -21.32 -4.99 -21.64
C ASN A 199 -22.07 -4.49 -22.89
N GLU A 200 -21.37 -3.96 -23.90
CA GLU A 200 -22.01 -3.58 -25.18
C GLU A 200 -22.39 -4.81 -26.03
N ASN A 201 -21.54 -5.85 -26.06
CA ASN A 201 -21.84 -7.11 -26.78
C ASN A 201 -22.87 -7.99 -26.06
N GLY A 202 -22.98 -7.90 -24.74
CA GLY A 202 -24.02 -8.59 -23.96
C GLY A 202 -25.43 -8.06 -24.25
N ASN A 203 -25.56 -6.75 -24.50
CA ASN A 203 -26.86 -6.11 -24.73
C ASN A 203 -27.39 -6.34 -26.16
N GLN A 204 -26.51 -6.51 -27.16
CA GLN A 204 -26.93 -6.85 -28.53
C GLN A 204 -27.36 -8.32 -28.70
N ASN A 205 -26.90 -9.22 -27.83
CA ASN A 205 -27.31 -10.63 -27.85
C ASN A 205 -28.60 -10.90 -27.06
N ALA A 206 -29.00 -10.00 -26.16
CA ALA A 206 -30.29 -10.09 -25.46
C ALA A 206 -31.46 -9.71 -26.39
N GLU A 207 -31.32 -8.67 -27.22
CA GLU A 207 -32.38 -8.23 -28.14
C GLU A 207 -32.63 -9.19 -29.33
N LYS A 208 -31.67 -10.06 -29.67
CA LYS A 208 -31.84 -11.07 -30.73
C LYS A 208 -32.47 -12.39 -30.27
N LYS A 209 -32.56 -12.65 -28.96
CA LYS A 209 -33.18 -13.89 -28.44
C LYS A 209 -34.70 -13.79 -28.29
N ASP A 210 -35.23 -12.60 -27.98
CA ASP A 210 -36.68 -12.42 -27.84
C ASP A 210 -37.47 -12.38 -29.16
N SER A 211 -36.78 -12.29 -30.31
CA SER A 211 -37.45 -12.27 -31.62
C SER A 211 -37.60 -13.65 -32.28
N ASN A 212 -37.00 -14.72 -31.72
CA ASN A 212 -36.99 -16.05 -32.36
C ASN A 212 -37.78 -17.16 -31.65
N GLU A 213 -38.38 -16.90 -30.47
CA GLU A 213 -39.18 -17.92 -29.75
C GLU A 213 -40.69 -17.91 -30.07
N ASN A 214 -41.20 -16.96 -30.87
CA ASN A 214 -42.65 -16.81 -31.12
C ASN A 214 -43.11 -17.24 -32.53
N LEU A 215 -42.63 -18.36 -33.08
CA LEU A 215 -43.12 -18.84 -34.38
C LEU A 215 -43.34 -20.35 -34.56
N ASN A 216 -43.25 -21.19 -33.53
CA ASN A 216 -43.50 -22.63 -33.73
C ASN A 216 -44.20 -23.33 -32.55
N THR A 217 -45.50 -23.08 -32.38
CA THR A 217 -46.44 -24.06 -31.80
C THR A 217 -47.84 -23.85 -32.38
N ASN A 218 -48.11 -24.42 -33.56
CA ASN A 218 -49.46 -24.76 -34.02
C ASN A 218 -49.37 -25.59 -35.30
N ALA A 219 -49.34 -26.93 -35.19
CA ALA A 219 -49.94 -27.85 -36.14
C ALA A 219 -49.78 -29.32 -35.67
N SER A 220 -50.94 -29.93 -35.43
CA SER A 220 -51.28 -31.37 -35.51
C SER A 220 -50.76 -32.32 -34.43
#